data_AF-A0A7V3FDJ3-F1
#
_entry.id   AF-A0A7V3FDJ3-F1
#
_cell.length_a   1.000
_cell.length_b   1.000
_cell.length_c   1.000
_cell.angle_alpha   90.00
_cell.angle_beta   90.00
_cell.angle_gamma   90.00
#
_symmetry.space_group_name_H-M   'P 1'
#
loop_
_entity.id
_entity.type
_entity.pdbx_description
1 polymer ?
#
loop_
_entity_poly.entity_id
_entity_poly.type
_entity_poly.pdbx_seq_one_letter_code
_entity_poly.pdbx_strand_id
1 'polypeptide(L)' 'MTRTIRGIPTEVPLGIPEGLPTECVASFDNVITVSKSALVRRMGSIGPDRRDEPCEALRAATDR' A
#
# COMPACT_ATOMS: atom_id res chain seq x y z
N MET A 1 4.54 -5.01 0.66
CA MET A 1 5.32 -3.85 0.16
C MET A 1 6.48 -4.37 -0.65
N THR A 2 6.72 -3.80 -1.83
CA THR A 2 7.85 -4.16 -2.68
C THR A 2 8.64 -2.89 -3.01
N ARG A 3 9.95 -3.03 -3.26
CA ARG A 3 10.79 -1.93 -3.76
C ARG A 3 10.83 -1.88 -5.29
N THR A 4 10.19 -2.83 -5.96
CA THR A 4 10.08 -2.86 -7.42
C THR A 4 8.86 -2.04 -7.82
N ILE A 5 9.10 -0.87 -8.39
CA ILE A 5 8.05 0.03 -8.87
C ILE A 5 7.79 -0.31 -10.33
N ARG A 6 6.56 -0.73 -10.66
CA ARG A 6 6.14 -1.03 -12.03
C ARG A 6 5.28 0.07 -12.63
N GLY A 7 4.69 0.93 -11.78
CA GLY A 7 3.85 2.04 -12.24
C GLY A 7 2.50 1.58 -12.78
N ILE A 8 1.96 0.49 -12.22
CA ILE A 8 0.66 -0.07 -12.60
C ILE A 8 -0.44 0.42 -11.66
N PRO A 9 -1.72 0.42 -12.09
CA PRO A 9 -2.84 0.95 -11.30
C PRO A 9 -3.07 0.27 -9.94
N THR A 10 -2.55 -0.95 -9.76
CA THR A 10 -2.64 -1.71 -8.49
C THR A 10 -1.51 -1.39 -7.51
N GLU A 11 -0.61 -0.45 -7.83
CA GLU A 11 0.47 -0.01 -6.95
C GLU A 11 0.19 1.39 -6.39
N VAL A 12 0.34 1.54 -5.07
CA VAL A 12 0.28 2.84 -4.38
C VAL A 12 1.68 3.20 -3.89
N PRO A 13 2.29 4.31 -4.38
CA PRO A 13 3.57 4.80 -3.89
C PRO A 13 3.52 5.24 -2.43
N LEU A 14 4.51 4.84 -1.64
CA LEU A 14 4.66 5.20 -0.23
C LEU A 14 6.13 5.50 0.06
N GLY A 15 6.38 6.39 1.01
CA GLY A 15 7.73 6.79 1.34
C GLY A 15 7.88 7.39 2.72
N ILE A 16 8.85 8.30 2.83
CA ILE A 16 9.12 9.06 4.05
C ILE A 16 7.87 9.78 4.60
N PRO A 17 6.99 10.39 3.76
CA PRO A 17 5.78 11.06 4.25
C PRO A 17 4.82 10.12 5.00
N GLU A 18 4.80 8.83 4.66
CA GLU A 18 3.95 7.83 5.30
C GLU A 18 4.64 7.09 6.46
N GLY A 19 5.84 7.54 6.87
CA GLY A 19 6.60 6.97 7.98
C GLY A 19 7.48 5.78 7.60
N LEU A 20 7.69 5.54 6.30
CA LEU A 20 8.58 4.47 5.82
C LEU A 20 10.01 4.98 5.65
N PRO A 21 11.02 4.12 5.90
CA PRO A 21 12.43 4.54 5.84
C PRO A 21 12.97 4.74 4.42
N THR A 22 12.19 4.37 3.40
CA THR A 22 12.57 4.43 1.98
C THR A 22 11.32 4.53 1.13
N GLU A 23 11.48 5.08 -0.07
CA GLU A 23 10.48 5.00 -1.14
C GLU A 23 10.22 3.53 -1.51
N CYS A 24 8.94 3.18 -1.62
CA CYS A 24 8.46 1.84 -1.96
C CYS A 24 7.03 1.90 -2.50
N VAL A 25 6.47 0.73 -2.84
CA VAL A 25 5.07 0.61 -3.28
C VAL A 25 4.31 -0.42 -2.45
N ALA A 26 3.06 -0.11 -2.13
CA ALA A 26 2.06 -1.10 -1.74
C ALA A 26 1.44 -1.69 -3.01
N SER A 27 1.68 -2.98 -3.26
CA SER A 27 1.04 -3.73 -4.35
C SER A 27 -0.23 -4.38 -3.84
N PHE A 28 -1.35 -4.10 -4.51
CA PHE A 28 -2.67 -4.61 -4.19
C PHE A 28 -2.98 -5.96 -4.85
N ASP A 29 -2.09 -6.45 -5.72
CA ASP A 29 -2.19 -7.81 -6.29
C ASP A 29 -1.96 -8.91 -5.25
N ASN A 30 -1.28 -8.57 -4.15
CA ASN A 30 -0.86 -9.51 -3.10
C ASN A 30 -1.58 -9.25 -1.76
N VAL A 31 -2.82 -8.76 -1.80
CA VAL A 31 -3.62 -8.53 -0.57
C VAL A 31 -3.95 -9.88 0.07
N ILE A 32 -3.57 -10.03 1.34
CA ILE A 32 -3.82 -11.23 2.14
C ILE A 32 -4.41 -10.85 3.49
N THR A 33 -5.19 -11.76 4.06
CA THR A 33 -5.64 -11.65 5.45
C THR A 33 -4.57 -12.20 6.38
N VAL A 34 -4.21 -11.43 7.42
CA VAL A 34 -3.26 -11.84 8.46
C VAL A 34 -3.89 -11.72 9.85
N SER A 35 -3.41 -12.48 10.82
CA SER A 35 -3.86 -12.31 12.21
C SER A 35 -3.39 -10.96 12.77
N LYS A 36 -4.20 -10.34 13.65
CA LYS A 36 -3.82 -9.08 14.31
C LYS A 36 -2.53 -9.22 15.13
N SER A 37 -2.28 -10.41 15.71
CA SER A 37 -1.07 -10.71 16.47
C SER A 37 0.21 -10.73 15.62
N ALA A 38 0.09 -10.88 14.29
CA ALA A 38 1.25 -10.79 13.39
C ALA A 38 1.72 -9.34 13.16
N LEU A 39 0.92 -8.34 13.54
CA LEU A 39 1.27 -6.92 13.39
C LEU A 39 2.09 -6.45 14.60
N VAL A 40 3.41 -6.37 14.43
CA VAL A 40 4.35 -6.07 15.53
C VAL A 40 4.51 -4.58 15.83
N ARG A 41 4.37 -3.71 14.82
CA ARG A 41 4.60 -2.27 14.94
C ARG A 41 3.88 -1.50 13.83
N ARG A 42 3.28 -0.36 14.17
CA ARG A 42 2.77 0.62 13.19
C ARG A 42 3.93 1.42 12.60
N MET A 43 4.08 1.37 11.27
CA MET A 43 5.12 2.14 10.56
C MET A 43 4.72 3.60 10.33
N GLY A 44 3.44 3.85 10.04
CA GLY A 44 2.92 5.21 9.83
C GLY A 44 1.51 5.18 9.25
N SER A 45 1.17 6.15 8.40
CA SER A 45 -0.15 6.30 7.79
C SER A 45 -0.11 7.07 6.48
N ILE A 46 -1.07 6.76 5.62
CA ILE A 46 -1.40 7.57 4.45
C ILE A 46 -2.21 8.79 4.90
N GLY A 47 -1.84 9.97 4.37
CA GLY A 47 -2.52 11.24 4.65
C GLY A 47 -3.99 11.25 4.20
N PRO A 48 -4.82 12.15 4.75
CA PRO A 48 -6.25 12.21 4.43
C PRO A 48 -6.51 12.44 2.94
N ASP A 49 -5.68 13.26 2.28
CA ASP A 49 -5.82 13.64 0.87
C ASP A 49 -5.57 12.48 -0.11
N ARG A 50 -4.98 11.38 0.38
CA ARG A 50 -4.58 10.21 -0.40
C ARG A 50 -5.35 8.94 -0.01
N ARG A 51 -6.40 9.07 0.80
CA ARG A 51 -7.18 7.91 1.30
C ARG A 51 -7.91 7.14 0.20
N ASP A 52 -8.19 7.79 -0.92
CA ASP A 52 -8.88 7.16 -2.05
C ASP A 52 -7.96 6.27 -2.88
N GLU A 53 -6.65 6.55 -2.90
CA GLU A 53 -5.69 5.78 -3.72
C GLU A 53 -5.66 4.28 -3.37
N PRO A 54 -5.62 3.83 -2.10
CA PRO A 54 -5.78 2.41 -1.76
C PRO A 54 -7.09 1.79 -2.27
N CYS A 55 -8.19 2.55 -2.24
CA CYS A 55 -9.49 2.06 -2.68
C CYS A 55 -9.52 1.91 -4.21
N GLU A 56 -8.94 2.85 -4.94
CA GLU A 56 -8.80 2.79 -6.40
C GLU A 56 -7.90 1.64 -6.83
N ALA A 57 -6.73 1.48 -6.19
CA ALA A 57 -5.81 0.38 -6.47
C ALA A 57 -6.44 -0.99 -6.19
N LEU A 58 -7.24 -1.09 -5.12
CA LEU A 58 -7.99 -2.31 -4.82
C LEU A 58 -9.05 -2.61 -5.89
N ARG A 59 -9.82 -1.59 -6.33
CA ARG A 59 -10.80 -1.76 -7.42
C ARG A 59 -10.13 -2.23 -8.71
N ALA A 60 -9.02 -1.60 -9.09
CA ALA A 60 -8.26 -1.98 -10.28
C ALA A 60 -7.72 -3.42 -10.21
N ALA A 61 -7.44 -3.94 -9.00
CA ALA A 61 -7.01 -5.33 -8.80
C ALA A 61 -8.18 -6.34 -8.83
N THR A 62 -9.41 -5.89 -8.57
CA THR A 62 -10.60 -6.77 -8.46
C THR A 62 -11.57 -6.68 -9.64
N ASP A 63 -11.55 -5.60 -10.41
CA ASP A 63 -12.33 -5.45 -11.64
C ASP A 63 -11.81 -6.44 -12.69
N ARG A 64 -12.46 -7.61 -12.74
CA ARG A 64 -12.26 -8.68 -13.72
C ARG A 64 -13.35 -8.68 -14.78
#